data_AF-A0A7W6HT95-F1
#
_entry.id   AF-A0A7W6HT95-F1
#
_cell.length_a   1.000
_cell.length_b   1.000
_cell.length_c   1.000
_cell.angle_alpha   90.00
_cell.angle_beta   90.00
_cell.angle_gamma   90.00
#
_symmetry.space_group_name_H-M   'P 1'
#
loop_
_entity.id
_entity.type
_entity.pdbx_description
1 polymer ?
#
loop_
_entity_poly.entity_id
_entity_poly.type
_entity_poly.pdbx_seq_one_letter_code
_entity_poly.pdbx_strand_id
1 'polypeptide(L)'
;MRNYNQCESGLIYNEFSVILIQTFTSAGIEIPLNPETNFFIKKDDDGHFDNQLFTHSDKVINRYRLKGFDICIDIDGNTPARLWGHVHVRAAVFFNKTVEISYRIIVSPTGRINGTKFCQTDVPFNTDQLIAVAGIVQHVEHWVYNNKKKGQEIDGSLKVVSISDLHIDEESHVHTTTVKTKGVTFDEVQKRYRYFFDRQRQNDSRKSKESQEFEYGWHNYIFLDIWESIGHEGRIRFDQMREDQVIEHIEQCHKAELVGLMSLYPEEWPYRMDSSFEDICGKNIAIDTDDLVLANENMSLVIGTYGNRGKEAPTDWKKHLARRDRYHVSWPEYLVLVEILLAKKHTINYVLNKYIFNSRQAIKDNSHPESKDGQQGFTIINDKILDMIEQNARLSISLSDVILQLDSVRYLRYMSHKHMYHETSRRLRIDADEQQLKDITERVDKSLTNANNIADLKEANSTKNILLFISIASLFGVLLEGNGEAPVFSMISKEFGVFTAVVLVVITSIGIYFSMKIMIRVIIHYLRKKHSKMKSHQI
;
A
#
# COMPACT_ATOMS: atom_id res chain seq x y z
N MET A 1 -6.83 -7.97 36.94
CA MET A 1 -7.43 -6.97 37.86
C MET A 1 -8.88 -6.82 37.45
N ARG A 2 -9.87 -7.02 38.34
CA ARG A 2 -11.28 -6.75 37.98
C ARG A 2 -11.50 -5.25 38.00
N ASN A 3 -11.96 -4.68 36.90
CA ASN A 3 -12.30 -3.26 36.80
C ASN A 3 -13.51 -2.99 37.70
N TYR A 4 -13.36 -2.06 38.66
CA TYR A 4 -14.42 -1.70 39.61
C TYR A 4 -15.63 -1.00 38.96
N ASN A 5 -15.51 -0.58 37.70
CA ASN A 5 -16.54 0.16 36.95
C ASN A 5 -17.06 -0.58 35.70
N GLN A 6 -16.61 -1.81 35.46
CA GLN A 6 -17.08 -2.59 34.31
C GLN A 6 -18.50 -3.10 34.58
N CYS A 7 -19.37 -3.05 33.57
CA CYS A 7 -20.69 -3.64 33.67
C CYS A 7 -20.59 -5.10 34.15
N GLU A 8 -21.46 -5.53 35.07
CA GLU A 8 -21.47 -6.91 35.57
C GLU A 8 -21.89 -7.93 34.50
N SER A 9 -22.31 -7.48 33.32
CA SER A 9 -22.80 -8.30 32.21
C SER A 9 -22.27 -7.76 30.88
N GLY A 10 -22.05 -8.64 29.90
CA GLY A 10 -21.40 -8.29 28.62
C GLY A 10 -22.35 -7.94 27.49
N LEU A 11 -21.78 -7.46 26.38
CA LEU A 11 -22.50 -7.22 25.12
C LEU A 11 -22.74 -8.52 24.36
N ILE A 12 -23.87 -8.58 23.65
CA ILE A 12 -24.28 -9.71 22.81
C ILE A 12 -24.43 -9.25 21.36
N TYR A 13 -23.80 -9.94 20.42
CA TYR A 13 -23.79 -9.62 19.00
C TYR A 13 -24.62 -10.64 18.23
N ASN A 14 -25.83 -10.22 17.85
CA ASN A 14 -26.78 -11.08 17.12
C ASN A 14 -26.58 -11.03 15.61
N GLU A 15 -26.40 -9.83 15.06
CA GLU A 15 -26.15 -9.59 13.64
C GLU A 15 -25.04 -8.57 13.48
N PHE A 16 -24.14 -8.85 12.55
CA PHE A 16 -22.95 -8.04 12.35
C PHE A 16 -22.31 -8.35 11.01
N SER A 17 -21.43 -7.44 10.59
CA SER A 17 -20.60 -7.55 9.41
C SER A 17 -19.14 -7.43 9.80
N VAL A 18 -18.35 -8.46 9.48
CA VAL A 18 -16.89 -8.40 9.54
C VAL A 18 -16.38 -8.28 8.12
N ILE A 19 -15.81 -7.13 7.78
CA ILE A 19 -15.20 -6.88 6.48
C ILE A 19 -13.69 -6.82 6.66
N LEU A 20 -13.01 -7.82 6.11
CA LEU A 20 -11.55 -7.91 6.11
C LEU A 20 -11.05 -7.31 4.80
N ILE A 21 -10.36 -6.19 4.85
CA ILE A 21 -9.91 -5.42 3.68
C ILE A 21 -8.41 -5.64 3.51
N GLN A 22 -8.04 -6.27 2.40
CA GLN A 22 -6.66 -6.45 1.98
C GLN A 22 -6.33 -5.41 0.90
N THR A 23 -5.44 -4.48 1.21
CA THR A 23 -5.01 -3.42 0.29
C THR A 23 -3.59 -3.69 -0.19
N PHE A 24 -3.37 -3.62 -1.52
CA PHE A 24 -2.05 -3.70 -2.12
C PHE A 24 -1.90 -2.78 -3.33
N THR A 25 -0.67 -2.31 -3.56
CA THR A 25 -0.28 -1.52 -4.74
C THR A 25 0.80 -2.29 -5.50
N SER A 26 0.62 -2.45 -6.82
CA SER A 26 1.60 -3.12 -7.68
C SER A 26 1.67 -2.45 -9.05
N ALA A 27 2.84 -2.53 -9.69
CA ALA A 27 3.04 -2.04 -11.05
C ALA A 27 2.43 -2.99 -12.10
N GLY A 28 2.25 -4.27 -11.76
CA GLY A 28 1.77 -5.33 -12.63
C GLY A 28 0.30 -5.72 -12.41
N ILE A 29 -0.53 -4.78 -11.94
CA ILE A 29 -1.97 -5.01 -11.77
C ILE A 29 -2.62 -5.17 -13.14
N GLU A 30 -3.30 -6.29 -13.33
CA GLU A 30 -4.18 -6.56 -14.46
C GLU A 30 -5.59 -6.82 -13.95
N ILE A 31 -6.59 -6.34 -14.70
CA ILE A 31 -8.00 -6.67 -14.43
C ILE A 31 -8.41 -7.71 -15.46
N PRO A 32 -8.43 -9.01 -15.11
CA PRO A 32 -8.68 -10.08 -16.06
C PRO A 32 -10.18 -10.20 -16.36
N LEU A 33 -10.74 -9.26 -17.13
CA LEU A 33 -12.11 -9.32 -17.66
C LEU A 33 -12.07 -9.98 -19.03
N ASN A 34 -12.15 -11.30 -19.06
CA ASN A 34 -12.21 -12.05 -20.31
C ASN A 34 -13.29 -13.15 -20.22
N PRO A 35 -13.70 -13.76 -21.36
CA PRO A 35 -14.72 -14.81 -21.36
C PRO A 35 -14.41 -15.99 -20.44
N GLU A 36 -13.14 -16.30 -20.22
CA GLU A 36 -12.69 -17.41 -19.38
C GLU A 36 -12.86 -17.12 -17.88
N THR A 37 -12.77 -15.85 -17.46
CA THR A 37 -12.86 -15.44 -16.05
C THR A 37 -14.23 -14.84 -15.66
N ASN A 38 -15.14 -14.62 -16.61
CA ASN A 38 -16.46 -14.01 -16.37
C ASN A 38 -17.36 -14.76 -15.35
N PHE A 39 -17.11 -16.05 -15.12
CA PHE A 39 -17.82 -16.80 -14.07
C PHE A 39 -17.30 -16.45 -12.66
N PHE A 40 -16.08 -15.95 -12.57
CA PHE A 40 -15.36 -15.67 -11.32
C PHE A 40 -15.38 -14.18 -10.97
N ILE A 41 -15.08 -13.30 -11.92
CA ILE A 41 -15.07 -11.84 -11.72
C ILE A 41 -16.12 -11.17 -12.60
N LYS A 42 -16.90 -10.27 -12.01
CA LYS A 42 -17.87 -9.44 -12.72
C LYS A 42 -17.73 -7.99 -12.29
N LYS A 43 -17.79 -7.09 -13.26
CA LYS A 43 -17.89 -5.66 -12.96
C LYS A 43 -19.22 -5.40 -12.26
N ASP A 44 -19.15 -4.69 -11.14
CA ASP A 44 -20.33 -4.30 -10.37
C ASP A 44 -20.56 -2.82 -10.75
N ASP A 45 -21.46 -2.59 -11.71
CA ASP A 45 -21.78 -1.25 -12.20
C ASP A 45 -23.06 -0.68 -11.54
N ASP A 46 -23.83 -1.54 -10.87
CA ASP A 46 -25.13 -1.22 -10.27
C ASP A 46 -25.10 -1.29 -8.74
N GLY A 47 -25.63 -0.26 -8.08
CA GLY A 47 -25.89 -0.29 -6.65
C GLY A 47 -24.73 0.10 -5.75
N HIS A 48 -23.68 0.77 -6.26
CA HIS A 48 -22.62 1.33 -5.43
C HIS A 48 -22.98 2.68 -4.82
N PHE A 49 -22.41 2.93 -3.64
CA PHE A 49 -22.64 4.19 -2.93
C PHE A 49 -21.84 5.37 -3.52
N ASP A 50 -20.80 5.08 -4.30
CA ASP A 50 -19.90 6.08 -4.91
C ASP A 50 -20.67 7.22 -5.61
N ASN A 51 -21.66 6.89 -6.44
CA ASN A 51 -22.48 7.87 -7.18
C ASN A 51 -23.36 8.75 -6.29
N GLN A 52 -23.61 8.35 -5.04
CA GLN A 52 -24.32 9.16 -4.06
C GLN A 52 -23.36 10.02 -3.23
N LEU A 53 -22.10 9.57 -3.10
CA LEU A 53 -21.10 10.22 -2.27
C LEU A 53 -20.37 11.36 -3.00
N PHE A 54 -20.06 11.17 -4.29
CA PHE A 54 -19.22 12.10 -5.07
C PHE A 54 -20.01 13.05 -5.97
N THR A 55 -19.44 14.23 -6.23
CA THR A 55 -19.99 15.25 -7.12
C THR A 55 -19.56 15.12 -8.59
N HIS A 56 -18.39 14.52 -8.89
CA HIS A 56 -17.88 14.41 -10.27
C HIS A 56 -18.33 13.11 -10.97
N SER A 57 -18.32 13.13 -12.31
CA SER A 57 -18.74 12.00 -13.16
C SER A 57 -17.66 10.94 -13.41
N ASP A 58 -16.39 11.27 -13.21
CA ASP A 58 -15.29 10.36 -13.53
C ASP A 58 -15.21 9.24 -12.50
N LYS A 59 -15.16 7.99 -12.96
CA LYS A 59 -15.08 6.81 -12.08
C LYS A 59 -13.68 6.70 -11.49
N VAL A 60 -13.51 7.25 -10.29
CA VAL A 60 -12.31 7.13 -9.44
C VAL A 60 -12.11 5.69 -8.94
N ILE A 61 -13.20 4.96 -8.74
CA ILE A 61 -13.21 3.60 -8.19
C ILE A 61 -13.89 2.67 -9.19
N ASN A 62 -13.20 1.60 -9.59
CA ASN A 62 -13.80 0.50 -10.34
C ASN A 62 -14.09 -0.67 -9.39
N ARG A 63 -15.34 -1.10 -9.32
CA ARG A 63 -15.78 -2.14 -8.38
C ARG A 63 -16.11 -3.44 -9.08
N TYR A 64 -15.77 -4.54 -8.42
CA TYR A 64 -15.90 -5.89 -8.92
C TYR A 64 -16.48 -6.81 -7.85
N ARG A 65 -17.31 -7.74 -8.30
CA ARG A 65 -17.74 -8.90 -7.52
C ARG A 65 -16.92 -10.10 -7.95
N LEU A 66 -16.31 -10.75 -6.97
CA LEU A 66 -15.60 -12.00 -7.18
C LEU A 66 -16.46 -13.15 -6.65
N LYS A 67 -16.24 -14.36 -7.17
CA LYS A 67 -16.87 -15.55 -6.63
C LYS A 67 -16.36 -15.74 -5.21
N GLY A 68 -17.29 -15.86 -4.26
CA GLY A 68 -16.97 -16.08 -2.86
C GLY A 68 -16.55 -17.52 -2.57
N PHE A 69 -16.52 -17.85 -1.29
CA PHE A 69 -16.29 -19.21 -0.80
C PHE A 69 -17.09 -19.42 0.49
N ASP A 70 -17.29 -20.68 0.86
CA ASP A 70 -17.94 -21.03 2.11
C ASP A 70 -16.91 -21.21 3.22
N ILE A 71 -17.23 -20.70 4.41
CA ILE A 71 -16.39 -20.80 5.61
C ILE A 71 -17.18 -21.48 6.73
N CYS A 72 -16.49 -22.22 7.58
CA CYS A 72 -16.98 -22.67 8.87
C CYS A 72 -15.86 -22.53 9.90
N ILE A 73 -16.16 -21.84 11.00
CA ILE A 73 -15.28 -21.52 12.11
C ILE A 73 -15.93 -22.10 13.36
N ASP A 74 -15.30 -23.09 13.98
CA ASP A 74 -15.69 -23.52 15.33
C ASP A 74 -14.77 -22.81 16.35
N ILE A 75 -15.35 -22.14 17.32
CA ILE A 75 -14.66 -21.41 18.37
C ILE A 75 -14.70 -22.29 19.61
N ASP A 76 -13.55 -22.86 19.94
CA ASP A 76 -13.38 -23.68 21.14
C ASP A 76 -13.18 -22.77 22.38
N GLY A 77 -13.60 -23.22 23.56
CA GLY A 77 -13.44 -22.46 24.79
C GLY A 77 -14.48 -22.79 25.86
N ASN A 78 -14.58 -21.94 26.88
CA ASN A 78 -15.59 -22.06 27.95
C ASN A 78 -17.01 -21.83 27.43
N THR A 79 -17.15 -20.99 26.40
CA THR A 79 -18.39 -20.71 25.67
C THR A 79 -18.18 -21.07 24.19
N PRO A 80 -18.36 -22.35 23.81
CA PRO A 80 -18.18 -22.76 22.44
C PRO A 80 -19.23 -22.12 21.54
N ALA A 81 -18.83 -21.76 20.32
CA ALA A 81 -19.70 -21.17 19.33
C ALA A 81 -19.25 -21.55 17.92
N ARG A 82 -20.16 -21.49 16.96
CA ARG A 82 -19.88 -21.85 15.58
C ARG A 82 -20.42 -20.79 14.64
N LEU A 83 -19.60 -20.38 13.67
CA LEU A 83 -20.00 -19.54 12.55
C LEU A 83 -19.83 -20.32 11.25
N TRP A 84 -20.84 -20.31 10.39
CA TRP A 84 -20.73 -20.91 9.06
C TRP A 84 -21.57 -20.19 8.02
N GLY A 85 -21.16 -20.31 6.75
CA GLY A 85 -21.92 -19.84 5.61
C GLY A 85 -21.02 -19.26 4.52
N HIS A 86 -21.54 -18.28 3.78
CA HIS A 86 -20.88 -17.78 2.58
C HIS A 86 -20.16 -16.44 2.80
N VAL A 87 -18.87 -16.40 2.46
CA VAL A 87 -18.04 -15.20 2.42
C VAL A 87 -18.15 -14.54 1.05
N HIS A 88 -18.62 -13.30 1.01
CA HIS A 88 -18.68 -12.54 -0.22
C HIS A 88 -17.35 -11.81 -0.47
N VAL A 89 -16.78 -11.95 -1.67
CA VAL A 89 -15.53 -11.30 -2.03
C VAL A 89 -15.80 -10.17 -3.02
N ARG A 90 -15.34 -8.96 -2.69
CA ARG A 90 -15.42 -7.78 -3.58
C ARG A 90 -14.03 -7.22 -3.81
N ALA A 91 -13.81 -6.61 -4.97
CA ALA A 91 -12.61 -5.82 -5.20
C ALA A 91 -12.96 -4.39 -5.61
N ALA A 92 -12.18 -3.43 -5.11
CA ALA A 92 -12.16 -2.06 -5.56
C ALA A 92 -10.78 -1.77 -6.15
N VAL A 93 -10.75 -1.24 -7.37
CA VAL A 93 -9.51 -0.85 -8.04
C VAL A 93 -9.49 0.66 -8.16
N PHE A 94 -8.53 1.26 -7.46
CA PHE A 94 -8.24 2.69 -7.48
C PHE A 94 -7.16 2.95 -8.53
N PHE A 95 -7.53 3.76 -9.53
CA PHE A 95 -6.62 4.27 -10.56
C PHE A 95 -5.74 3.23 -11.26
N ASN A 96 -6.22 1.98 -11.36
CA ASN A 96 -5.49 0.83 -11.92
C ASN A 96 -4.13 0.52 -11.26
N LYS A 97 -3.91 1.01 -10.04
CA LYS A 97 -2.62 0.89 -9.33
C LYS A 97 -2.74 0.36 -7.91
N THR A 98 -3.89 0.55 -7.27
CA THR A 98 -4.14 0.07 -5.91
C THR A 98 -5.41 -0.75 -5.92
N VAL A 99 -5.33 -1.97 -5.41
CA VAL A 99 -6.43 -2.92 -5.36
C VAL A 99 -6.74 -3.19 -3.89
N GLU A 100 -8.02 -3.12 -3.56
CA GLU A 100 -8.55 -3.53 -2.27
C GLU A 100 -9.46 -4.72 -2.48
N ILE A 101 -9.14 -5.84 -1.83
CA ILE A 101 -9.97 -7.05 -1.82
C ILE A 101 -10.62 -7.13 -0.45
N SER A 102 -11.95 -7.05 -0.42
CA SER A 102 -12.74 -7.18 0.79
C SER A 102 -13.39 -8.56 0.89
N TYR A 103 -13.12 -9.24 1.99
CA TYR A 103 -13.73 -10.51 2.37
C TYR A 103 -14.81 -10.21 3.41
N ARG A 104 -16.07 -10.42 3.04
CA ARG A 104 -17.22 -9.93 3.80
C ARG A 104 -17.95 -11.10 4.44
N ILE A 105 -17.74 -11.27 5.75
CA ILE A 105 -18.42 -12.24 6.61
C ILE A 105 -19.63 -11.53 7.21
N ILE A 106 -20.82 -11.82 6.70
CA ILE A 106 -22.06 -11.15 7.11
C ILE A 106 -22.90 -12.15 7.87
N VAL A 107 -23.21 -11.84 9.13
CA VAL A 107 -23.92 -12.73 10.03
C VAL A 107 -25.35 -12.25 10.19
N SER A 108 -26.28 -13.14 9.86
CA SER A 108 -27.72 -12.92 10.02
C SER A 108 -28.37 -14.15 10.70
N PRO A 109 -29.54 -14.00 11.34
CA PRO A 109 -30.14 -15.07 12.15
C PRO A 109 -30.53 -16.30 11.34
N THR A 110 -30.76 -16.13 10.04
CA THR A 110 -31.20 -17.20 9.13
C THR A 110 -30.15 -17.57 8.09
N GLY A 111 -28.98 -16.92 8.12
CA GLY A 111 -27.95 -17.04 7.09
C GLY A 111 -28.41 -16.54 5.70
N ARG A 112 -29.50 -15.78 5.64
CA ARG A 112 -30.07 -15.25 4.38
C ARG A 112 -30.69 -13.87 4.56
N ILE A 113 -30.48 -13.02 3.55
CA ILE A 113 -31.15 -11.71 3.42
C ILE A 113 -31.62 -11.58 1.97
N ASN A 114 -32.91 -11.33 1.75
CA ASN A 114 -33.54 -11.24 0.42
C ASN A 114 -33.20 -12.43 -0.52
N GLY A 115 -33.06 -13.64 0.05
CA GLY A 115 -32.71 -14.86 -0.70
C GLY A 115 -31.21 -15.07 -0.94
N THR A 116 -30.38 -14.03 -0.77
CA THR A 116 -28.91 -14.13 -0.83
C THR A 116 -28.37 -14.89 0.39
N LYS A 117 -27.45 -15.82 0.16
CA LYS A 117 -26.80 -16.63 1.21
C LYS A 117 -25.69 -15.82 1.89
N PHE A 118 -25.66 -15.89 3.21
CA PHE A 118 -24.69 -15.25 4.10
C PHE A 118 -24.23 -16.24 5.18
N CYS A 119 -23.50 -15.74 6.18
CA CYS A 119 -23.14 -16.51 7.36
C CYS A 119 -24.24 -16.44 8.44
N GLN A 120 -24.21 -17.42 9.33
CA GLN A 120 -25.01 -17.50 10.53
C GLN A 120 -24.17 -18.09 11.66
N THR A 121 -24.66 -17.92 12.88
CA THR A 121 -24.08 -18.51 14.08
C THR A 121 -25.09 -19.45 14.74
N ASP A 122 -24.61 -20.39 15.53
CA ASP A 122 -25.45 -21.27 16.35
C ASP A 122 -26.00 -20.57 17.59
N VAL A 123 -25.21 -19.66 18.16
CA VAL A 123 -25.58 -18.79 19.27
C VAL A 123 -25.18 -17.34 18.97
N PRO A 124 -25.86 -16.35 19.58
CA PRO A 124 -25.37 -14.98 19.59
C PRO A 124 -23.96 -14.90 20.18
N PHE A 125 -23.11 -14.07 19.57
CA PHE A 125 -21.72 -13.99 19.99
C PHE A 125 -21.55 -13.07 21.19
N ASN A 126 -20.58 -13.37 22.05
CA ASN A 126 -20.02 -12.40 22.98
C ASN A 126 -18.82 -11.67 22.35
N THR A 127 -18.24 -10.73 23.10
CA THR A 127 -17.16 -9.87 22.59
C THR A 127 -15.91 -10.67 22.19
N ASP A 128 -15.56 -11.72 22.93
CA ASP A 128 -14.35 -12.51 22.66
C ASP A 128 -14.50 -13.42 21.44
N GLN A 129 -15.68 -14.01 21.26
CA GLN A 129 -16.00 -14.78 20.05
C GLN A 129 -15.97 -13.88 18.80
N LEU A 130 -16.45 -12.64 18.93
CA LEU A 130 -16.39 -11.67 17.84
C LEU A 130 -14.95 -11.27 17.52
N ILE A 131 -14.11 -11.03 18.54
CA ILE A 131 -12.67 -10.79 18.39
C ILE A 131 -12.00 -11.96 17.68
N ALA A 132 -12.32 -13.20 18.03
CA ALA A 132 -11.75 -14.39 17.40
C ALA A 132 -12.06 -14.46 15.90
N VAL A 133 -13.28 -14.13 15.48
CA VAL A 133 -13.64 -14.09 14.05
C VAL A 133 -13.00 -12.91 13.33
N ALA A 134 -12.99 -11.72 13.94
CA ALA A 134 -12.38 -10.53 13.35
C ALA A 134 -10.86 -10.68 13.21
N GLY A 135 -10.20 -11.33 14.18
CA GLY A 135 -8.75 -11.53 14.25
C GLY A 135 -8.16 -12.57 13.31
N ILE A 136 -8.98 -13.29 12.52
CA ILE A 136 -8.54 -14.40 11.66
C ILE A 136 -7.42 -13.98 10.70
N VAL A 137 -7.50 -12.78 10.13
CA VAL A 137 -6.50 -12.25 9.16
C VAL A 137 -5.28 -11.62 9.80
N GLN A 138 -5.34 -11.30 11.09
CA GLN A 138 -4.22 -10.71 11.82
C GLN A 138 -3.40 -11.76 12.58
N HIS A 139 -3.78 -13.05 12.49
CA HIS A 139 -3.17 -14.12 13.28
C HIS A 139 -3.13 -13.79 14.77
N VAL A 140 -4.19 -13.15 15.27
CA VAL A 140 -4.26 -12.71 16.66
C VAL A 140 -4.02 -13.92 17.57
N GLU A 141 -2.99 -13.81 18.41
CA GLU A 141 -2.62 -14.82 19.37
C GLU A 141 -3.69 -14.89 20.47
N HIS A 142 -4.47 -15.97 20.50
CA HIS A 142 -5.41 -16.22 21.57
C HIS A 142 -4.68 -16.87 22.74
N TRP A 143 -4.58 -16.17 23.87
CA TRP A 143 -4.12 -16.80 25.10
C TRP A 143 -5.30 -17.52 25.76
N VAL A 144 -5.15 -18.83 25.96
CA VAL A 144 -6.16 -19.67 26.61
C VAL A 144 -5.63 -20.12 27.96
N TYR A 145 -6.44 -20.00 29.01
CA TYR A 145 -6.09 -20.55 30.31
C TYR A 145 -6.09 -22.08 30.28
N ASN A 146 -4.90 -22.68 30.33
CA ASN A 146 -4.76 -24.12 30.38
C ASN A 146 -5.02 -24.62 31.81
N ASN A 147 -6.25 -25.13 32.04
CA ASN A 147 -6.67 -25.71 33.32
C ASN A 147 -5.74 -26.82 33.86
N LYS A 148 -5.04 -27.55 32.98
CA LYS A 148 -4.08 -28.60 33.38
C LYS A 148 -2.73 -28.03 33.82
N LYS A 149 -2.25 -26.99 33.15
CA LYS A 149 -0.97 -26.33 33.47
C LYS A 149 -1.12 -25.21 34.51
N LYS A 150 -2.36 -24.85 34.89
CA LYS A 150 -2.69 -23.70 35.74
C LYS A 150 -1.96 -22.43 35.29
N GLY A 151 -1.95 -22.17 33.99
CA GLY A 151 -1.25 -21.05 33.38
C GLY A 151 -1.80 -20.74 31.99
N GLN A 152 -1.55 -19.51 31.53
CA GLN A 152 -1.93 -19.08 30.19
C GLN A 152 -1.02 -19.73 29.15
N GLU A 153 -1.61 -20.22 28.07
CA GLU A 153 -0.90 -20.78 26.91
C GLU A 153 -1.35 -20.05 25.66
N ILE A 154 -0.42 -19.81 24.73
CA ILE A 154 -0.75 -19.25 23.42
C ILE A 154 -1.41 -20.37 22.61
N ASP A 155 -2.72 -20.27 22.42
CA ASP A 155 -3.42 -20.99 21.37
C ASP A 155 -3.20 -20.27 20.03
N GLY A 156 -2.08 -20.60 19.38
CA GLY A 156 -1.80 -20.19 18.01
C GLY A 156 -2.60 -20.98 16.98
N SER A 157 -3.59 -21.78 17.41
CA SER A 157 -4.35 -22.64 16.54
C SER A 157 -5.75 -22.12 16.28
N LEU A 158 -5.87 -21.25 15.27
CA LEU A 158 -7.06 -21.22 14.41
C LEU A 158 -7.14 -22.52 13.57
N LYS A 159 -6.97 -23.69 14.21
CA LYS A 159 -7.04 -25.04 13.61
C LYS A 159 -8.44 -25.41 13.14
N VAL A 160 -9.38 -24.47 13.23
CA VAL A 160 -10.82 -24.69 13.19
C VAL A 160 -11.51 -23.85 12.11
N VAL A 161 -10.75 -23.25 11.19
CA VAL A 161 -11.30 -22.63 9.99
C VAL A 161 -11.29 -23.65 8.86
N SER A 162 -12.47 -24.02 8.39
CA SER A 162 -12.65 -24.84 7.20
C SER A 162 -13.17 -23.99 6.05
N ILE A 163 -12.50 -24.07 4.91
CA ILE A 163 -12.85 -23.35 3.69
C ILE A 163 -13.30 -24.36 2.64
N SER A 164 -14.43 -24.08 2.00
CA SER A 164 -15.02 -24.91 0.95
C SER A 164 -15.60 -24.03 -0.15
N ASP A 165 -16.04 -24.65 -1.26
CA ASP A 165 -16.52 -23.93 -2.44
C ASP A 165 -15.53 -22.88 -3.00
N LEU A 166 -14.22 -23.13 -2.84
CA LEU A 166 -13.17 -22.26 -3.38
C LEU A 166 -12.96 -22.54 -4.87
N HIS A 167 -12.93 -21.50 -5.69
CA HIS A 167 -12.80 -21.59 -7.15
C HIS A 167 -11.48 -21.07 -7.69
N ILE A 168 -10.48 -20.91 -6.83
CA ILE A 168 -9.14 -20.41 -7.17
C ILE A 168 -8.07 -21.32 -6.55
N ASP A 169 -7.11 -21.75 -7.37
CA ASP A 169 -6.04 -22.66 -6.95
C ASP A 169 -4.83 -21.92 -6.37
N GLU A 170 -3.81 -22.68 -5.93
CA GLU A 170 -2.56 -22.19 -5.32
C GLU A 170 -1.73 -21.31 -6.27
N GLU A 171 -1.90 -21.48 -7.57
CA GLU A 171 -1.25 -20.68 -8.61
C GLU A 171 -2.07 -19.45 -9.01
N SER A 172 -3.22 -19.24 -8.34
CA SER A 172 -4.17 -18.16 -8.58
C SER A 172 -4.91 -18.27 -9.92
N HIS A 173 -5.00 -19.48 -10.48
CA HIS A 173 -5.86 -19.78 -11.62
C HIS A 173 -7.29 -20.10 -11.15
N VAL A 174 -8.27 -19.62 -11.92
CA VAL A 174 -9.69 -19.76 -11.59
C VAL A 174 -10.30 -20.96 -12.31
N HIS A 175 -11.15 -21.69 -11.60
CA HIS A 175 -11.79 -22.93 -12.09
C HIS A 175 -13.31 -22.85 -11.94
N THR A 176 -14.04 -23.31 -12.96
CA THR A 176 -15.51 -23.36 -12.91
C THR A 176 -16.03 -24.34 -11.84
N THR A 177 -15.23 -25.36 -11.53
CA THR A 177 -15.48 -26.34 -10.46
C THR A 177 -14.72 -25.99 -9.19
N THR A 178 -15.22 -26.45 -8.03
CA THR A 178 -14.55 -26.28 -6.75
C THR A 178 -13.17 -26.94 -6.76
N VAL A 179 -12.15 -26.21 -6.32
CA VAL A 179 -10.78 -26.72 -6.17
C VAL A 179 -10.70 -27.56 -4.91
N LYS A 180 -10.20 -28.79 -5.02
CA LYS A 180 -9.99 -29.67 -3.86
C LYS A 180 -8.64 -29.36 -3.21
N THR A 181 -8.67 -28.78 -2.04
CA THR A 181 -7.46 -28.45 -1.26
C THR A 181 -7.69 -28.80 0.21
N LYS A 182 -6.77 -29.57 0.80
CA LYS A 182 -6.82 -29.91 2.24
C LYS A 182 -6.05 -28.87 3.03
N GLY A 183 -6.67 -28.31 4.08
CA GLY A 183 -5.98 -27.45 5.05
C GLY A 183 -5.62 -26.05 4.53
N VAL A 184 -6.47 -25.46 3.69
CA VAL A 184 -6.27 -24.06 3.24
C VAL A 184 -6.52 -23.11 4.40
N THR A 185 -5.55 -22.24 4.67
CA THR A 185 -5.69 -21.15 5.65
C THR A 185 -6.31 -19.92 5.01
N PHE A 186 -6.84 -19.01 5.83
CA PHE A 186 -7.39 -17.75 5.32
C PHE A 186 -6.33 -16.88 4.63
N ASP A 187 -5.11 -16.82 5.19
CA ASP A 187 -3.95 -16.14 4.57
C ASP A 187 -3.63 -16.69 3.17
N GLU A 188 -3.70 -18.02 3.00
CA GLU A 188 -3.52 -18.65 1.69
C GLU A 188 -4.62 -18.25 0.70
N VAL A 189 -5.87 -18.16 1.15
CA VAL A 189 -6.95 -17.59 0.33
C VAL A 189 -6.62 -16.15 -0.07
N GLN A 190 -6.19 -15.31 0.87
CA GLN A 190 -5.85 -13.92 0.57
C GLN A 190 -4.74 -13.78 -0.46
N LYS A 191 -3.71 -14.63 -0.38
CA LYS A 191 -2.63 -14.71 -1.37
C LYS A 191 -3.15 -15.04 -2.76
N ARG A 192 -4.01 -16.05 -2.88
CA ARG A 192 -4.58 -16.46 -4.18
C ARG A 192 -5.38 -15.35 -4.83
N TYR A 193 -6.25 -14.68 -4.07
CA TYR A 193 -7.03 -13.55 -4.57
C TYR A 193 -6.15 -12.34 -4.93
N ARG A 194 -5.10 -12.05 -4.16
CA ARG A 194 -4.13 -11.00 -4.51
C ARG A 194 -3.47 -11.30 -5.85
N TYR A 195 -2.87 -12.47 -6.00
CA TYR A 195 -2.08 -12.81 -7.19
C TYR A 195 -2.95 -13.07 -8.44
N PHE A 196 -4.26 -13.23 -8.27
CA PHE A 196 -5.21 -13.15 -9.39
C PHE A 196 -5.16 -11.79 -10.10
N PHE A 197 -4.93 -10.69 -9.36
CA PHE A 197 -4.76 -9.35 -9.91
C PHE A 197 -3.27 -8.98 -10.14
N ASP A 198 -2.38 -9.43 -9.27
CA ASP A 198 -0.95 -9.09 -9.27
C ASP A 198 -0.11 -10.18 -9.96
N ARG A 199 0.07 -10.08 -11.28
CA ARG A 199 0.79 -11.09 -12.08
C ARG A 199 2.32 -10.97 -12.03
N GLN A 200 2.89 -10.06 -11.24
CA GLN A 200 4.35 -9.94 -11.11
C GLN A 200 5.01 -11.27 -10.71
N ARG A 201 4.33 -12.08 -9.87
CA ARG A 201 4.84 -13.40 -9.42
C ARG A 201 5.03 -14.41 -10.57
N GLN A 202 4.17 -14.40 -11.59
CA GLN A 202 4.33 -15.27 -12.76
C GLN A 202 5.56 -14.86 -13.60
N ASN A 203 5.83 -13.56 -13.69
CA ASN A 203 6.99 -13.03 -14.42
C ASN A 203 8.32 -13.22 -13.66
N ASP A 204 8.30 -13.13 -12.32
CA ASP A 204 9.49 -13.25 -11.48
C ASP A 204 9.92 -14.70 -11.22
N SER A 205 9.02 -15.69 -11.35
CA SER A 205 9.38 -17.12 -11.30
C SER A 205 10.44 -17.54 -12.34
N ARG A 206 10.63 -16.72 -13.39
CA ARG A 206 11.62 -16.90 -14.47
C ARG A 206 12.92 -16.14 -14.24
N LYS A 207 13.02 -15.33 -13.19
CA LYS A 207 14.17 -14.47 -12.90
C LYS A 207 15.03 -15.06 -11.76
N SER A 208 16.34 -14.78 -11.78
CA SER A 208 17.25 -15.23 -10.72
C SER A 208 16.91 -14.57 -9.38
N LYS A 209 17.27 -15.19 -8.24
CA LYS A 209 17.05 -14.61 -6.90
C LYS A 209 17.64 -13.19 -6.72
N GLU A 210 18.64 -12.82 -7.53
CA GLU A 210 19.26 -11.48 -7.52
C GLU A 210 18.48 -10.42 -8.32
N SER A 211 17.45 -10.82 -9.07
CA SER A 211 16.66 -9.96 -9.96
C SER A 211 15.16 -9.89 -9.61
N GLN A 212 14.80 -10.25 -8.37
CA GLN A 212 13.43 -10.10 -7.87
C GLN A 212 13.01 -8.62 -7.88
N GLU A 213 11.84 -8.33 -8.47
CA GLU A 213 11.27 -6.99 -8.46
C GLU A 213 10.88 -6.60 -7.02
N PHE A 214 10.81 -5.29 -6.77
CA PHE A 214 10.36 -4.76 -5.47
C PHE A 214 8.95 -5.29 -5.15
N GLU A 215 8.85 -6.15 -4.13
CA GLU A 215 7.59 -6.60 -3.56
C GLU A 215 7.29 -5.83 -2.26
N TYR A 216 6.17 -5.10 -2.25
CA TYR A 216 5.63 -4.51 -1.03
C TYR A 216 4.55 -5.43 -0.47
N GLY A 217 4.54 -5.63 0.85
CA GLY A 217 3.51 -6.43 1.52
C GLY A 217 2.13 -5.78 1.39
N TRP A 218 1.06 -6.57 1.51
CA TRP A 218 -0.29 -6.02 1.65
C TRP A 218 -0.53 -5.53 3.08
N HIS A 219 -1.49 -4.62 3.22
CA HIS A 219 -2.04 -4.22 4.50
C HIS A 219 -3.41 -4.85 4.71
N ASN A 220 -3.65 -5.38 5.91
CA ASN A 220 -4.95 -5.92 6.31
C ASN A 220 -5.60 -4.95 7.30
N TYR A 221 -6.81 -4.51 6.99
CA TYR A 221 -7.63 -3.66 7.84
C TYR A 221 -8.97 -4.34 8.13
N ILE A 222 -9.50 -4.17 9.33
CA ILE A 222 -10.79 -4.77 9.72
C ILE A 222 -11.83 -3.67 9.86
N PHE A 223 -12.94 -3.81 9.14
CA PHE A 223 -14.12 -2.98 9.33
C PHE A 223 -15.20 -3.84 9.99
N LEU A 224 -15.48 -3.56 11.25
CA LEU A 224 -16.47 -4.26 12.05
C LEU A 224 -17.71 -3.39 12.19
N ASP A 225 -18.85 -3.89 11.76
CA ASP A 225 -20.12 -3.18 11.80
C ASP A 225 -21.15 -4.02 12.56
N ILE A 226 -21.55 -3.52 13.72
CA ILE A 226 -22.53 -4.12 14.61
C ILE A 226 -23.89 -3.49 14.34
N TRP A 227 -24.88 -4.34 14.09
CA TRP A 227 -26.21 -3.89 13.70
C TRP A 227 -27.07 -3.57 14.93
N GLU A 228 -28.26 -3.04 14.68
CA GLU A 228 -29.21 -2.57 15.68
C GLU A 228 -29.70 -3.67 16.64
N SER A 229 -29.48 -4.94 16.30
CA SER A 229 -29.84 -6.08 17.13
C SER A 229 -28.80 -6.40 18.22
N ILE A 230 -27.83 -5.51 18.48
CA ILE A 230 -26.95 -5.62 19.65
C ILE A 230 -27.77 -5.76 20.94
N GLY A 231 -27.39 -6.75 21.76
CA GLY A 231 -28.00 -7.05 23.04
C GLY A 231 -27.05 -6.83 24.21
N HIS A 232 -27.57 -7.04 25.40
CA HIS A 232 -26.83 -6.94 26.65
C HIS A 232 -27.24 -8.09 27.57
N GLU A 233 -26.28 -8.74 28.22
CA GLU A 233 -26.56 -9.81 29.17
C GLU A 233 -27.16 -9.28 30.49
N GLY A 234 -27.86 -10.11 31.25
CA GLY A 234 -28.38 -9.70 32.55
C GLY A 234 -29.65 -8.84 32.48
N ARG A 235 -29.71 -7.73 33.23
CA ARG A 235 -30.97 -7.00 33.50
C ARG A 235 -31.24 -5.82 32.57
N ILE A 236 -30.22 -5.34 31.85
CA ILE A 236 -30.35 -4.18 30.97
C ILE A 236 -31.00 -4.63 29.66
N ARG A 237 -31.95 -3.82 29.19
CA ARG A 237 -32.82 -4.14 28.05
C ARG A 237 -32.71 -3.04 27.01
N PHE A 238 -31.77 -3.20 26.07
CA PHE A 238 -31.55 -2.23 24.99
C PHE A 238 -32.79 -2.05 24.10
N ASP A 239 -33.63 -3.08 23.98
CA ASP A 239 -34.92 -3.01 23.28
C ASP A 239 -35.95 -2.06 23.92
N GLN A 240 -35.69 -1.61 25.15
CA GLN A 240 -36.54 -0.66 25.89
C GLN A 240 -35.90 0.72 26.06
N MET A 241 -34.68 0.91 25.54
CA MET A 241 -33.92 2.15 25.62
C MET A 241 -33.99 2.91 24.30
N ARG A 242 -33.84 4.24 24.36
CA ARG A 242 -33.64 5.03 23.15
C ARG A 242 -32.23 4.84 22.59
N GLU A 243 -32.07 5.12 21.31
CA GLU A 243 -30.82 4.93 20.57
C GLU A 243 -29.63 5.68 21.20
N ASP A 244 -29.83 6.96 21.54
CA ASP A 244 -28.85 7.81 22.25
C ASP A 244 -28.43 7.19 23.58
N GLN A 245 -29.38 6.62 24.32
CA GLN A 245 -29.14 5.99 25.62
C GLN A 245 -28.38 4.66 25.50
N VAL A 246 -28.64 3.89 24.44
CA VAL A 246 -27.91 2.64 24.18
C VAL A 246 -26.45 2.95 23.89
N ILE A 247 -26.18 3.93 23.01
CA ILE A 247 -24.81 4.34 22.68
C ILE A 247 -24.09 4.91 23.90
N GLU A 248 -24.73 5.82 24.64
CA GLU A 248 -24.15 6.38 25.87
C GLU A 248 -23.81 5.28 26.88
N HIS A 249 -24.69 4.29 27.05
CA HIS A 249 -24.43 3.16 27.93
C HIS A 249 -23.23 2.31 27.47
N ILE A 250 -23.15 1.98 26.18
CA ILE A 250 -22.03 1.22 25.63
C ILE A 250 -20.72 1.98 25.83
N GLU A 251 -20.68 3.27 25.51
CA GLU A 251 -19.49 4.10 25.63
C GLU A 251 -19.03 4.26 27.09
N GLN A 252 -19.96 4.34 28.05
CA GLN A 252 -19.61 4.56 29.46
C GLN A 252 -19.35 3.27 30.24
N CYS A 253 -20.11 2.20 29.99
CA CYS A 253 -20.10 0.98 30.81
C CYS A 253 -19.31 -0.18 30.19
N HIS A 254 -18.98 -0.12 28.89
CA HIS A 254 -18.30 -1.20 28.16
C HIS A 254 -16.95 -0.78 27.56
N LYS A 255 -16.26 0.18 28.19
CA LYS A 255 -14.95 0.70 27.71
C LYS A 255 -13.90 -0.40 27.54
N ALA A 256 -13.73 -1.27 28.54
CA ALA A 256 -12.85 -2.44 28.44
C ALA A 256 -13.22 -3.38 27.28
N GLU A 257 -14.52 -3.54 26.98
CA GLU A 257 -14.97 -4.37 25.86
C GLU A 257 -14.61 -3.73 24.52
N LEU A 258 -14.90 -2.44 24.36
CA LEU A 258 -14.54 -1.63 23.18
C LEU A 258 -13.03 -1.59 22.95
N VAL A 259 -12.23 -1.46 24.02
CA VAL A 259 -10.76 -1.56 23.94
C VAL A 259 -10.34 -2.93 23.43
N GLY A 260 -10.96 -4.01 23.92
CA GLY A 260 -10.70 -5.37 23.45
C GLY A 260 -11.04 -5.54 21.97
N LEU A 261 -12.18 -5.01 21.52
CA LEU A 261 -12.57 -5.03 20.11
C LEU A 261 -11.55 -4.27 19.25
N MET A 262 -11.26 -3.01 19.60
CA MET A 262 -10.38 -2.12 18.84
C MET A 262 -8.91 -2.57 18.80
N SER A 263 -8.50 -3.41 19.75
CA SER A 263 -7.17 -4.01 19.80
C SER A 263 -7.14 -5.48 19.37
N LEU A 264 -8.32 -6.08 19.17
CA LEU A 264 -8.55 -7.50 18.93
C LEU A 264 -7.92 -8.41 19.99
N TYR A 265 -7.87 -7.99 21.25
CA TYR A 265 -7.37 -8.83 22.35
C TYR A 265 -8.51 -9.36 23.23
N PRO A 266 -8.54 -10.68 23.55
CA PRO A 266 -9.58 -11.29 24.38
C PRO A 266 -9.46 -10.92 25.88
N GLU A 267 -10.48 -11.27 26.67
CA GLU A 267 -10.68 -10.88 28.08
C GLU A 267 -9.47 -11.10 29.00
N GLU A 268 -8.65 -12.12 28.75
CA GLU A 268 -7.53 -12.48 29.62
C GLU A 268 -6.29 -11.56 29.50
N TRP A 269 -6.31 -10.56 28.60
CA TRP A 269 -5.15 -9.71 28.36
C TRP A 269 -5.13 -8.46 29.26
N PRO A 270 -3.98 -8.11 29.88
CA PRO A 270 -3.91 -7.08 30.93
C PRO A 270 -4.16 -5.63 30.47
N TYR A 271 -4.54 -5.41 29.21
CA TYR A 271 -4.69 -4.09 28.60
C TYR A 271 -6.13 -3.74 28.22
N ARG A 272 -7.12 -4.63 28.48
CA ARG A 272 -8.56 -4.28 28.43
C ARG A 272 -8.96 -3.47 29.65
N MET A 273 -8.42 -2.27 29.74
CA MET A 273 -8.60 -1.36 30.86
C MET A 273 -9.38 -0.14 30.38
N ASP A 274 -10.34 0.31 31.18
CA ASP A 274 -11.10 1.54 30.88
C ASP A 274 -10.17 2.76 30.74
N SER A 275 -9.04 2.75 31.47
CA SER A 275 -8.00 3.79 31.38
C SER A 275 -7.33 3.88 30.01
N SER A 276 -7.34 2.80 29.22
CA SER A 276 -6.74 2.74 27.88
C SER A 276 -7.72 3.11 26.77
N PHE A 277 -8.98 3.41 27.11
CA PHE A 277 -10.03 3.74 26.14
C PHE A 277 -9.67 4.94 25.27
N GLU A 278 -9.25 6.06 25.88
CA GLU A 278 -8.90 7.27 25.13
C GLU A 278 -7.67 7.10 24.23
N ASP A 279 -6.71 6.27 24.65
CA ASP A 279 -5.49 6.02 23.88
C ASP A 279 -5.74 5.09 22.68
N ILE A 280 -6.58 4.06 22.86
CA ILE A 280 -6.82 3.01 21.86
C ILE A 280 -8.01 3.34 20.94
N CYS A 281 -9.15 3.72 21.54
CA CYS A 281 -10.38 4.06 20.83
C CYS A 281 -10.40 5.56 20.49
N GLY A 282 -10.02 6.37 21.48
CA GLY A 282 -10.19 7.82 21.47
C GLY A 282 -11.65 8.26 21.31
N LYS A 283 -11.83 9.56 21.14
CA LYS A 283 -13.15 10.16 20.85
C LYS A 283 -13.85 9.54 19.64
N ASN A 284 -15.16 9.32 19.82
CA ASN A 284 -16.13 8.97 18.79
C ASN A 284 -16.05 9.93 17.59
N ILE A 285 -16.10 9.37 16.38
CA ILE A 285 -16.00 10.07 15.09
C ILE A 285 -17.39 10.40 14.51
N ALA A 286 -18.44 9.84 15.11
CA ALA A 286 -19.79 10.03 14.66
C ALA A 286 -20.29 11.48 14.78
N ILE A 287 -21.32 11.77 14.00
CA ILE A 287 -21.87 13.13 13.82
C ILE A 287 -23.10 13.33 14.70
N ASP A 288 -23.75 12.23 15.06
CA ASP A 288 -24.92 12.18 15.91
C ASP A 288 -24.63 11.35 17.17
N THR A 289 -25.41 11.60 18.20
CA THR A 289 -25.27 11.02 19.55
C THR A 289 -25.68 9.56 19.65
N ASP A 290 -26.45 9.07 18.67
CA ASP A 290 -26.94 7.70 18.56
C ASP A 290 -26.08 6.83 17.61
N ASP A 291 -24.97 7.37 17.13
CA ASP A 291 -23.96 6.70 16.32
C ASP A 291 -22.66 6.53 17.12
N LEU A 292 -22.05 5.34 17.08
CA LEU A 292 -20.73 5.11 17.67
C LEU A 292 -19.77 4.58 16.60
N VAL A 293 -18.79 5.42 16.26
CA VAL A 293 -17.73 5.11 15.29
C VAL A 293 -16.38 5.33 15.93
N LEU A 294 -15.61 4.24 16.00
CA LEU A 294 -14.25 4.22 16.51
C LEU A 294 -13.32 3.74 15.40
N ALA A 295 -12.12 4.30 15.31
CA ALA A 295 -11.13 3.90 14.31
C ALA A 295 -9.70 4.08 14.84
N ASN A 296 -8.82 3.17 14.43
CA ASN A 296 -7.38 3.26 14.60
C ASN A 296 -6.66 2.77 13.33
N GLU A 297 -5.33 2.57 13.41
CA GLU A 297 -4.49 2.15 12.29
C GLU A 297 -4.80 0.74 11.76
N ASN A 298 -5.47 -0.11 12.54
CA ASN A 298 -5.68 -1.53 12.23
C ASN A 298 -7.14 -1.88 11.96
N MET A 299 -8.09 -1.14 12.54
CA MET A 299 -9.51 -1.39 12.34
C MET A 299 -10.41 -0.21 12.65
N SER A 300 -11.66 -0.31 12.19
CA SER A 300 -12.77 0.55 12.57
C SER A 300 -13.94 -0.27 13.09
N LEU A 301 -14.62 0.26 14.11
CA LEU A 301 -15.83 -0.28 14.69
C LEU A 301 -16.97 0.72 14.47
N VAL A 302 -18.07 0.24 13.90
CA VAL A 302 -19.35 0.95 13.82
C VAL A 302 -20.34 0.19 14.66
N ILE A 303 -20.99 0.86 15.61
CA ILE A 303 -22.16 0.32 16.30
C ILE A 303 -23.35 1.19 15.89
N GLY A 304 -24.21 0.60 15.06
CA GLY A 304 -25.35 1.27 14.48
C GLY A 304 -26.64 0.94 15.19
N THR A 305 -27.38 1.96 15.62
CA THR A 305 -28.76 1.82 16.13
C THR A 305 -29.82 2.09 15.05
N TYR A 306 -29.40 2.39 13.82
CA TYR A 306 -30.17 2.90 12.66
C TYR A 306 -31.57 2.30 12.42
N GLY A 307 -31.79 1.02 12.73
CA GLY A 307 -33.08 0.36 12.53
C GLY A 307 -34.18 0.87 13.46
N ASN A 308 -33.81 1.60 14.52
CA ASN A 308 -34.73 2.14 15.52
C ASN A 308 -35.10 3.62 15.23
N ARG A 309 -34.47 4.26 14.24
CA ARG A 309 -34.69 5.66 13.89
C ARG A 309 -36.12 5.86 13.35
N GLY A 310 -36.85 6.79 13.97
CA GLY A 310 -38.28 7.02 13.72
C GLY A 310 -38.62 7.50 12.30
N LYS A 311 -39.93 7.53 11.98
CA LYS A 311 -40.50 7.94 10.68
C LYS A 311 -40.20 9.40 10.27
N GLU A 312 -39.66 10.20 11.17
CA GLU A 312 -39.34 11.62 10.95
C GLU A 312 -37.94 11.83 10.36
N ALA A 313 -37.12 10.77 10.26
CA ALA A 313 -35.84 10.84 9.59
C ALA A 313 -36.02 11.08 8.07
N PRO A 314 -35.23 11.97 7.45
CA PRO A 314 -35.29 12.22 6.00
C PRO A 314 -34.89 10.99 5.17
N THR A 315 -34.18 10.03 5.77
CA THR A 315 -33.79 8.76 5.17
C THR A 315 -34.75 7.65 5.62
N ASP A 316 -35.33 6.93 4.67
CA ASP A 316 -36.06 5.69 4.94
C ASP A 316 -35.07 4.58 5.31
N TRP A 317 -34.72 4.53 6.60
CA TRP A 317 -33.77 3.56 7.14
C TRP A 317 -34.23 2.13 6.91
N LYS A 318 -35.54 1.85 7.00
CA LYS A 318 -36.06 0.51 6.71
C LYS A 318 -35.74 0.07 5.27
N LYS A 319 -35.89 0.97 4.29
CA LYS A 319 -35.51 0.71 2.89
C LYS A 319 -34.00 0.63 2.69
N HIS A 320 -33.22 1.42 3.44
CA HIS A 320 -31.76 1.38 3.41
C HIS A 320 -31.23 0.05 3.96
N LEU A 321 -31.69 -0.36 5.14
CA LEU A 321 -31.34 -1.63 5.77
C LEU A 321 -31.83 -2.84 4.96
N ALA A 322 -32.97 -2.73 4.28
CA ALA A 322 -33.45 -3.75 3.35
C ALA A 322 -32.51 -3.99 2.16
N ARG A 323 -31.54 -3.10 1.90
CA ARG A 323 -30.50 -3.28 0.87
C ARG A 323 -29.18 -3.83 1.41
N ARG A 324 -29.13 -4.31 2.66
CA ARG A 324 -27.95 -4.99 3.24
C ARG A 324 -27.51 -6.21 2.43
N ASP A 325 -28.42 -6.84 1.68
CA ASP A 325 -28.09 -7.88 0.70
C ASP A 325 -27.13 -7.42 -0.41
N ARG A 326 -27.00 -6.10 -0.61
CA ARG A 326 -26.11 -5.48 -1.60
C ARG A 326 -24.90 -4.80 -0.96
N TYR A 327 -25.14 -3.98 0.07
CA TYR A 327 -24.11 -3.17 0.70
C TYR A 327 -23.27 -3.95 1.70
N HIS A 328 -23.87 -4.97 2.31
CA HIS A 328 -23.28 -5.82 3.34
C HIS A 328 -22.93 -5.11 4.66
N VAL A 329 -23.30 -3.84 4.84
CA VAL A 329 -23.10 -3.07 6.08
C VAL A 329 -24.30 -2.16 6.34
N SER A 330 -24.43 -1.71 7.58
CA SER A 330 -25.38 -0.68 8.00
C SER A 330 -25.03 0.69 7.42
N TRP A 331 -23.74 1.03 7.37
CA TRP A 331 -23.24 2.34 6.94
C TRP A 331 -22.27 2.26 5.75
N PRO A 332 -22.78 2.08 4.52
CA PRO A 332 -21.94 1.96 3.33
C PRO A 332 -21.12 3.22 3.04
N GLU A 333 -21.63 4.41 3.38
CA GLU A 333 -20.94 5.70 3.27
C GLU A 333 -19.60 5.66 3.98
N TYR A 334 -19.60 5.25 5.26
CA TYR A 334 -18.39 5.22 6.07
C TYR A 334 -17.40 4.16 5.57
N LEU A 335 -17.89 2.99 5.13
CA LEU A 335 -17.05 1.97 4.50
C LEU A 335 -16.32 2.52 3.27
N VAL A 336 -16.99 3.27 2.39
CA VAL A 336 -16.35 3.87 1.22
C VAL A 336 -15.27 4.89 1.62
N LEU A 337 -15.50 5.69 2.67
CA LEU A 337 -14.48 6.61 3.17
C LEU A 337 -13.24 5.87 3.69
N VAL A 338 -13.44 4.77 4.41
CA VAL A 338 -12.35 3.91 4.89
C VAL A 338 -11.57 3.30 3.72
N GLU A 339 -12.25 2.72 2.72
CA GLU A 339 -11.61 2.16 1.51
C GLU A 339 -10.70 3.20 0.81
N ILE A 340 -11.16 4.45 0.65
CA ILE A 340 -10.34 5.51 0.04
C ILE A 340 -9.10 5.84 0.87
N LEU A 341 -9.28 5.97 2.19
CA LEU A 341 -8.21 6.32 3.12
C LEU A 341 -7.16 5.20 3.20
N LEU A 342 -7.58 3.94 3.18
CA LEU A 342 -6.69 2.78 3.12
C LEU A 342 -5.91 2.73 1.81
N ALA A 343 -6.57 2.93 0.67
CA ALA A 343 -5.91 3.03 -0.63
C ALA A 343 -4.86 4.15 -0.63
N LYS A 344 -5.18 5.31 -0.05
CA LYS A 344 -4.27 6.46 0.08
C LYS A 344 -3.07 6.13 0.97
N LYS A 345 -3.31 5.64 2.19
CA LYS A 345 -2.27 5.23 3.14
C LYS A 345 -1.32 4.22 2.50
N HIS A 346 -1.87 3.20 1.86
CA HIS A 346 -1.08 2.12 1.28
C HIS A 346 -0.26 2.59 0.07
N THR A 347 -0.83 3.45 -0.77
CA THR A 347 -0.10 4.01 -1.93
C THR A 347 1.08 4.87 -1.49
N ILE A 348 0.89 5.72 -0.46
CA ILE A 348 1.99 6.52 0.13
C ILE A 348 3.09 5.59 0.64
N ASN A 349 2.71 4.59 1.44
CA ASN A 349 3.67 3.68 2.04
C ASN A 349 4.39 2.79 1.01
N TYR A 350 3.72 2.38 -0.07
CA TYR A 350 4.34 1.68 -1.20
C TYR A 350 5.48 2.50 -1.79
N VAL A 351 5.24 3.79 -2.09
CA VAL A 351 6.27 4.64 -2.72
C VAL A 351 7.40 4.95 -1.75
N LEU A 352 7.10 5.25 -0.48
CA LEU A 352 8.10 5.43 0.57
C LEU A 352 9.06 4.21 0.64
N ASN A 353 8.50 3.01 0.66
CA ASN A 353 9.30 1.78 0.70
C ASN A 353 10.06 1.53 -0.61
N LYS A 354 9.47 1.89 -1.75
CA LYS A 354 10.14 1.77 -3.06
C LYS A 354 11.32 2.73 -3.19
N TYR A 355 11.24 3.93 -2.63
CA TYR A 355 12.40 4.82 -2.52
C TYR A 355 13.53 4.21 -1.69
N ILE A 356 13.20 3.68 -0.53
CA ILE A 356 14.20 3.01 0.33
C ILE A 356 14.82 1.83 -0.42
N PHE A 357 14.01 1.04 -1.14
CA PHE A 357 14.50 -0.07 -1.95
C PHE A 357 15.44 0.38 -3.06
N ASN A 358 15.03 1.33 -3.89
CA ASN A 358 15.84 1.87 -4.99
C ASN A 358 17.17 2.43 -4.47
N SER A 359 17.15 3.13 -3.34
CA SER A 359 18.37 3.63 -2.70
C SER A 359 19.29 2.52 -2.20
N ARG A 360 18.74 1.48 -1.56
CA ARG A 360 19.53 0.30 -1.14
C ARG A 360 20.13 -0.43 -2.34
N GLN A 361 19.37 -0.56 -3.42
CA GLN A 361 19.81 -1.25 -4.62
C GLN A 361 20.95 -0.50 -5.30
N ALA A 362 20.83 0.83 -5.45
CA ALA A 362 21.91 1.66 -5.97
C ALA A 362 23.20 1.55 -5.12
N ILE A 363 23.08 1.47 -3.78
CA ILE A 363 24.24 1.29 -2.89
C ILE A 363 24.89 -0.10 -3.08
N LYS A 364 24.09 -1.17 -3.15
CA LYS A 364 24.59 -2.55 -3.38
C LYS A 364 25.27 -2.69 -4.74
N ASP A 365 24.65 -2.15 -5.77
CA ASP A 365 25.18 -2.20 -7.14
C ASP A 365 26.44 -1.35 -7.32
N ASN A 366 26.74 -0.47 -6.35
CA ASN A 366 27.97 0.30 -6.25
C ASN A 366 29.05 -0.38 -5.38
N SER A 367 28.71 -1.39 -4.57
CA SER A 367 29.66 -2.10 -3.70
C SER A 367 30.29 -3.35 -4.33
N HIS A 368 29.91 -3.68 -5.57
CA HIS A 368 30.60 -4.67 -6.42
C HIS A 368 31.32 -3.96 -7.57
N PRO A 369 32.52 -3.37 -7.33
CA PRO A 369 33.33 -2.81 -8.39
C PRO A 369 34.00 -3.97 -9.13
N GLU A 370 33.32 -4.56 -10.12
CA GLU A 370 34.06 -5.20 -11.21
C GLU A 370 34.74 -4.11 -12.05
N SER A 371 35.79 -3.49 -11.51
CA SER A 371 36.73 -2.71 -12.31
C SER A 371 38.11 -3.35 -12.21
N LYS A 372 38.43 -4.22 -13.17
CA LYS A 372 39.81 -4.67 -13.41
C LYS A 372 40.72 -3.54 -13.92
N ASP A 373 40.18 -2.38 -14.28
CA ASP A 373 40.97 -1.22 -14.71
C ASP A 373 40.46 0.06 -14.02
N GLY A 374 41.28 0.62 -13.14
CA GLY A 374 40.99 1.72 -12.20
C GLY A 374 40.61 3.10 -12.77
N GLN A 375 39.92 3.17 -13.90
CA GLN A 375 39.38 4.41 -14.48
C GLN A 375 37.90 4.32 -14.93
N GLN A 376 37.26 3.13 -14.92
CA GLN A 376 35.84 3.00 -15.30
C GLN A 376 34.85 3.03 -14.13
N GLY A 377 35.29 2.84 -12.89
CA GLY A 377 34.40 2.75 -11.72
C GLY A 377 33.61 4.02 -11.40
N PHE A 378 34.24 5.20 -11.47
CA PHE A 378 33.62 6.47 -11.02
C PHE A 378 32.46 6.94 -11.93
N THR A 379 32.53 6.69 -13.24
CA THR A 379 31.48 7.10 -14.18
C THR A 379 30.25 6.21 -14.06
N ILE A 380 30.44 4.89 -13.86
CA ILE A 380 29.35 3.90 -13.73
C ILE A 380 28.60 4.11 -12.40
N ILE A 381 29.32 4.43 -11.31
CA ILE A 381 28.72 4.74 -10.01
C ILE A 381 27.78 5.96 -10.11
N ASN A 382 28.20 7.01 -10.82
CA ASN A 382 27.37 8.20 -11.00
C ASN A 382 26.17 7.95 -11.93
N ASP A 383 26.33 7.18 -13.01
CA ASP A 383 25.22 6.87 -13.93
C ASP A 383 24.12 6.04 -13.25
N LYS A 384 24.48 5.10 -12.34
CA LYS A 384 23.50 4.34 -11.54
C LYS A 384 22.79 5.19 -10.49
N ILE A 385 23.49 6.14 -9.85
CA ILE A 385 22.87 7.08 -8.92
C ILE A 385 21.90 8.01 -9.66
N LEU A 386 22.25 8.46 -10.88
CA LEU A 386 21.37 9.25 -11.73
C LEU A 386 20.11 8.48 -12.13
N ASP A 387 20.25 7.22 -12.55
CA ASP A 387 19.10 6.36 -12.89
C ASP A 387 18.19 6.14 -11.67
N MET A 388 18.75 5.90 -10.48
CA MET A 388 17.98 5.83 -9.24
C MET A 388 17.21 7.13 -8.95
N ILE A 389 17.85 8.29 -9.10
CA ILE A 389 17.20 9.60 -8.89
C ILE A 389 16.07 9.80 -9.91
N GLU A 390 16.29 9.47 -11.19
CA GLU A 390 15.29 9.59 -12.25
C GLU A 390 14.08 8.68 -11.99
N GLN A 391 14.33 7.41 -11.64
CA GLN A 391 13.28 6.46 -11.26
C GLN A 391 12.48 7.01 -10.07
N ASN A 392 13.16 7.49 -9.04
CA ASN A 392 12.49 8.06 -7.88
C ASN A 392 11.65 9.30 -8.25
N ALA A 393 12.15 10.19 -9.11
CA ALA A 393 11.39 11.35 -9.58
C ALA A 393 10.12 10.95 -10.35
N ARG A 394 10.20 9.92 -11.22
CA ARG A 394 9.02 9.40 -11.94
C ARG A 394 7.98 8.82 -10.98
N LEU A 395 8.42 8.13 -9.93
CA LEU A 395 7.53 7.65 -8.87
C LEU A 395 6.86 8.80 -8.12
N SER A 396 7.59 9.88 -7.79
CA SER A 396 7.05 11.06 -7.11
C SER A 396 5.93 11.71 -7.92
N ILE A 397 6.12 11.85 -9.23
CA ILE A 397 5.11 12.41 -10.14
C ILE A 397 3.88 11.51 -10.20
N SER A 398 4.07 10.20 -10.40
CA SER A 398 2.96 9.24 -10.43
C SER A 398 2.19 9.21 -9.12
N LEU A 399 2.88 9.33 -7.99
CA LEU A 399 2.26 9.36 -6.67
C LEU A 399 1.46 10.63 -6.44
N SER A 400 2.01 11.78 -6.83
CA SER A 400 1.33 13.06 -6.69
C SER A 400 0.02 13.07 -7.47
N ASP A 401 0.01 12.51 -8.68
CA ASP A 401 -1.21 12.33 -9.47
C ASP A 401 -2.22 11.42 -8.76
N VAL A 402 -1.80 10.25 -8.28
CA VAL A 402 -2.70 9.33 -7.54
C VAL A 402 -3.22 9.95 -6.24
N ILE A 403 -2.39 10.66 -5.47
CA ILE A 403 -2.80 11.35 -4.24
C ILE A 403 -3.80 12.46 -4.56
N LEU A 404 -3.56 13.27 -5.59
CA LEU A 404 -4.49 14.32 -6.01
C LEU A 404 -5.84 13.75 -6.40
N GLN A 405 -5.85 12.57 -7.03
CA GLN A 405 -7.09 11.89 -7.39
C GLN A 405 -7.74 11.20 -6.16
N LEU A 406 -6.96 10.71 -5.19
CA LEU A 406 -7.43 10.16 -3.90
C LEU A 406 -7.88 11.22 -2.89
N ASP A 407 -7.52 12.50 -3.09
CA ASP A 407 -7.99 13.67 -2.32
C ASP A 407 -9.46 14.01 -2.62
N SER A 408 -10.27 12.96 -2.62
CA SER A 408 -11.68 12.90 -2.93
C SER A 408 -12.55 13.69 -1.94
N VAL A 409 -12.00 14.08 -0.78
CA VAL A 409 -12.69 14.88 0.25
C VAL A 409 -13.30 16.16 -0.31
N ARG A 410 -12.64 16.77 -1.32
CA ARG A 410 -13.12 17.99 -1.99
C ARG A 410 -14.42 17.73 -2.75
N TYR A 411 -14.60 16.50 -3.25
CA TYR A 411 -15.72 16.08 -4.07
C TYR A 411 -16.82 15.37 -3.30
N LEU A 412 -16.68 15.19 -1.98
CA LEU A 412 -17.76 14.68 -1.13
C LEU A 412 -18.92 15.68 -1.10
N ARG A 413 -20.15 15.18 -1.32
CA ARG A 413 -21.37 16.01 -1.34
C ARG A 413 -21.71 16.63 0.01
N TYR A 414 -21.49 15.90 1.09
CA TYR A 414 -21.98 16.25 2.42
C TYR A 414 -20.83 16.67 3.34
N MET A 415 -21.02 17.76 4.08
CA MET A 415 -20.03 18.25 5.06
C MET A 415 -19.81 17.24 6.20
N SER A 416 -20.87 16.52 6.58
CA SER A 416 -20.82 15.40 7.51
C SER A 416 -19.76 14.36 7.12
N HIS A 417 -19.79 13.90 5.86
CA HIS A 417 -18.84 12.92 5.36
C HIS A 417 -17.42 13.47 5.28
N LYS A 418 -17.24 14.77 5.03
CA LYS A 418 -15.93 15.42 5.09
C LYS A 418 -15.34 15.41 6.49
N HIS A 419 -16.16 15.67 7.51
CA HIS A 419 -15.72 15.60 8.91
C HIS A 419 -15.24 14.19 9.27
N MET A 420 -16.04 13.16 8.97
CA MET A 420 -15.66 11.76 9.22
C MET A 420 -14.40 11.35 8.46
N TYR A 421 -14.26 11.78 7.20
CA TYR A 421 -13.05 11.54 6.42
C TYR A 421 -11.81 12.12 7.12
N HIS A 422 -11.90 13.37 7.59
CA HIS A 422 -10.78 14.03 8.27
C HIS A 422 -10.41 13.35 9.58
N GLU A 423 -11.39 13.06 10.45
CA GLU A 423 -11.11 12.37 11.71
C GLU A 423 -10.56 10.96 11.49
N THR A 424 -11.11 10.22 10.53
CA THR A 424 -10.61 8.87 10.21
C THR A 424 -9.19 8.93 9.62
N SER A 425 -8.89 9.90 8.74
CA SER A 425 -7.53 10.14 8.21
C SER A 425 -6.52 10.37 9.33
N ARG A 426 -6.90 11.19 10.33
CA ARG A 426 -6.09 11.49 11.50
C ARG A 426 -5.84 10.23 12.35
N ARG A 427 -6.86 9.40 12.56
CA ARG A 427 -6.74 8.13 13.30
C ARG A 427 -5.89 7.09 12.59
N LEU A 428 -5.96 7.06 11.26
CA LEU A 428 -5.10 6.24 10.41
C LEU A 428 -3.68 6.83 10.25
N ARG A 429 -3.41 8.02 10.81
CA ARG A 429 -2.12 8.75 10.75
C ARG A 429 -1.63 9.03 9.34
N ILE A 430 -2.55 9.17 8.38
CA ILE A 430 -2.21 9.42 6.97
C ILE A 430 -1.48 10.76 6.82
N ASP A 431 -1.87 11.77 7.59
CA ASP A 431 -1.22 13.09 7.56
C ASP A 431 0.28 13.03 7.94
N ALA A 432 0.64 12.11 8.85
CA ALA A 432 2.04 11.87 9.22
C ALA A 432 2.80 11.16 8.09
N ASP A 433 2.19 10.14 7.48
CA ASP A 433 2.76 9.41 6.34
C ASP A 433 2.97 10.36 5.14
N GLU A 434 2.03 11.28 4.88
CA GLU A 434 2.14 12.32 3.86
C GLU A 434 3.27 13.30 4.13
N GLN A 435 3.43 13.76 5.38
CA GLN A 435 4.49 14.70 5.72
C GLN A 435 5.86 14.06 5.52
N GLN A 436 6.02 12.79 5.93
CA GLN A 436 7.25 12.04 5.70
C GLN A 436 7.56 11.89 4.20
N LEU A 437 6.53 11.67 3.38
CA LEU A 437 6.66 11.61 1.93
C LEU A 437 7.07 12.96 1.31
N LYS A 438 6.48 14.07 1.77
CA LYS A 438 6.86 15.42 1.31
C LYS A 438 8.32 15.70 1.62
N ASP A 439 8.76 15.43 2.85
CA ASP A 439 10.14 15.61 3.27
C ASP A 439 11.14 14.80 2.43
N ILE A 440 10.79 13.57 2.06
CA ILE A 440 11.62 12.71 1.20
C ILE A 440 11.63 13.22 -0.24
N THR A 441 10.48 13.64 -0.76
CA THR A 441 10.34 14.16 -2.13
C THR A 441 11.18 15.43 -2.32
N GLU A 442 11.13 16.37 -1.37
CA GLU A 442 11.98 17.58 -1.42
C GLU A 442 13.48 17.26 -1.39
N ARG A 443 13.89 16.20 -0.68
CA ARG A 443 15.29 15.75 -0.68
C ARG A 443 15.68 15.13 -2.02
N VAL A 444 14.77 14.43 -2.69
CA VAL A 444 14.97 13.89 -4.04
C VAL A 444 15.11 15.03 -5.05
N ASP A 445 14.24 16.04 -5.00
CA ASP A 445 14.30 17.20 -5.90
C ASP A 445 15.63 17.96 -5.75
N LYS A 446 16.08 18.19 -4.51
CA LYS A 446 17.42 18.76 -4.24
C LYS A 446 18.54 17.88 -4.77
N SER A 447 18.38 16.56 -4.73
CA SER A 447 19.38 15.62 -5.27
C SER A 447 19.40 15.63 -6.80
N LEU A 448 18.25 15.74 -7.45
CA LEU A 448 18.10 15.85 -8.90
C LEU A 448 18.69 17.17 -9.43
N THR A 449 18.42 18.30 -8.78
CA THR A 449 19.02 19.58 -9.18
C THR A 449 20.54 19.56 -9.05
N ASN A 450 21.05 18.98 -7.96
CA ASN A 450 22.50 18.79 -7.80
C ASN A 450 23.09 17.85 -8.86
N ALA A 451 22.40 16.76 -9.18
CA ALA A 451 22.77 15.83 -10.25
C ALA A 451 22.81 16.51 -11.63
N ASN A 452 21.79 17.28 -11.98
CA ASN A 452 21.75 18.05 -13.23
C ASN A 452 22.88 19.07 -13.27
N ASN A 453 23.12 19.81 -12.19
CA ASN A 453 24.24 20.74 -12.10
C ASN A 453 25.60 20.04 -12.30
N ILE A 454 25.76 18.80 -11.78
CA ILE A 454 26.97 17.98 -11.99
C ILE A 454 27.08 17.50 -13.45
N ALA A 455 25.97 17.10 -14.07
CA ALA A 455 25.93 16.70 -15.47
C ALA A 455 26.28 17.89 -16.39
N ASP A 456 25.69 19.06 -16.14
CA ASP A 456 25.98 20.31 -16.84
C ASP A 456 27.44 20.74 -16.63
N LEU A 457 27.98 20.60 -15.42
CA LEU A 457 29.41 20.83 -15.14
C LEU A 457 30.31 19.86 -15.90
N LYS A 458 29.91 18.59 -16.06
CA LYS A 458 30.66 17.58 -16.83
C LYS A 458 30.66 17.90 -18.32
N GLU A 459 29.52 18.33 -18.86
CA GLU A 459 29.40 18.79 -20.24
C GLU A 459 30.24 20.05 -20.45
N ALA A 460 30.15 21.05 -19.56
CA ALA A 460 30.96 22.25 -19.59
C ALA A 460 32.47 21.97 -19.48
N ASN A 461 32.89 21.01 -18.66
CA ASN A 461 34.31 20.64 -18.52
C ASN A 461 34.84 19.92 -19.76
N SER A 462 34.00 19.13 -20.44
CA SER A 462 34.34 18.53 -21.74
C SER A 462 34.49 19.60 -22.83
N THR A 463 33.64 20.63 -22.83
CA THR A 463 33.72 21.79 -23.72
C THR A 463 34.93 22.66 -23.43
N LYS A 464 35.32 22.82 -22.15
CA LYS A 464 36.53 23.55 -21.74
C LYS A 464 37.80 22.89 -22.24
N ASN A 465 37.85 21.55 -22.25
CA ASN A 465 38.97 20.81 -22.83
C ASN A 465 39.02 20.97 -24.36
N ILE A 466 37.87 20.94 -25.05
CA ILE A 466 37.80 21.17 -26.51
C ILE A 466 38.24 22.60 -26.86
N LEU A 467 37.78 23.61 -26.13
CA LEU A 467 38.21 25.01 -26.29
C LEU A 467 39.69 25.21 -25.95
N LEU A 468 40.21 24.50 -24.94
CA LEU A 468 41.65 24.51 -24.63
C LEU A 468 42.46 23.91 -25.80
N PHE A 469 41.98 22.82 -26.41
CA PHE A 469 42.60 22.24 -27.61
C PHE A 469 42.53 23.18 -28.82
N ILE A 470 41.41 23.88 -29.03
CA ILE A 470 41.26 24.89 -30.08
C ILE A 470 42.18 26.09 -29.81
N SER A 471 42.25 26.58 -28.58
CA SER A 471 43.17 27.68 -28.19
C SER A 471 44.63 27.30 -28.34
N ILE A 472 45.04 26.08 -27.94
CA ILE A 472 46.41 25.59 -28.16
C ILE A 472 46.69 25.48 -29.66
N ALA A 473 45.76 24.95 -30.45
CA ALA A 473 45.92 24.85 -31.90
C ALA A 473 45.98 26.22 -32.60
N SER A 474 45.16 27.19 -32.18
CA SER A 474 45.22 28.59 -32.66
C SER A 474 46.48 29.32 -32.21
N LEU A 475 47.01 29.04 -31.01
CA LEU A 475 48.29 29.59 -30.56
C LEU A 475 49.45 29.09 -31.46
N PHE A 476 49.42 27.82 -31.85
CA PHE A 476 50.37 27.25 -32.81
C PHE A 476 50.16 27.79 -34.25
N GLY A 477 48.91 28.05 -34.66
CA GLY A 477 48.59 28.69 -35.94
C GLY A 477 49.14 30.11 -36.05
N VAL A 478 48.96 30.94 -35.02
CA VAL A 478 49.50 32.32 -34.96
C VAL A 478 51.03 32.34 -34.91
N LEU A 479 51.65 31.33 -34.28
CA LEU A 479 53.11 31.14 -34.28
C LEU A 479 53.67 30.71 -35.65
N LEU A 480 52.84 30.18 -36.56
CA LEU A 480 53.24 29.64 -37.86
C LEU A 480 52.78 30.49 -39.06
N GLU A 481 51.74 31.33 -38.92
CA GLU A 481 51.20 32.20 -39.99
C GLU A 481 51.74 33.65 -39.95
N GLY A 482 52.63 33.99 -39.02
CA GLY A 482 53.32 35.28 -39.03
C GLY A 482 54.32 35.37 -40.19
N ASN A 483 53.94 36.05 -41.26
CA ASN A 483 54.84 36.43 -42.35
C ASN A 483 56.16 37.04 -41.81
N GLY A 484 57.25 36.29 -41.96
CA GLY A 484 58.59 36.84 -42.19
C GLY A 484 59.43 37.27 -40.98
N GLU A 485 58.89 37.74 -39.85
CA GLU A 485 59.73 38.20 -38.73
C GLU A 485 59.08 37.94 -37.37
N ALA A 486 59.39 36.79 -36.74
CA ALA A 486 59.03 36.49 -35.36
C ALA A 486 60.19 36.89 -34.41
N PRO A 487 60.07 37.96 -33.59
CA PRO A 487 61.18 38.49 -32.78
C PRO A 487 61.63 37.57 -31.64
N VAL A 488 60.83 36.56 -31.26
CA VAL A 488 61.18 35.62 -30.18
C VAL A 488 62.14 34.52 -30.67
N PHE A 489 62.03 34.09 -31.93
CA PHE A 489 62.91 33.06 -32.50
C PHE A 489 64.28 33.62 -32.92
N SER A 490 64.36 34.88 -33.36
CA SER A 490 65.62 35.51 -33.72
C SER A 490 66.51 35.80 -32.49
N MET A 491 65.90 36.06 -31.33
CA MET A 491 66.62 36.33 -30.09
C MET A 491 67.20 35.05 -29.46
N ILE A 492 66.50 33.92 -29.58
CA ILE A 492 66.95 32.61 -29.05
C ILE A 492 67.91 31.91 -30.02
N SER A 493 67.76 32.13 -31.33
CA SER A 493 68.63 31.56 -32.37
C SER A 493 70.08 32.08 -32.34
N LYS A 494 70.34 33.22 -31.69
CA LYS A 494 71.68 33.86 -31.73
C LYS A 494 72.65 33.34 -30.67
N GLU A 495 72.15 32.69 -29.61
CA GLU A 495 72.99 32.18 -28.50
C GLU A 495 73.07 30.64 -28.40
N PHE A 496 72.10 29.89 -28.95
CA PHE A 496 72.05 28.42 -28.77
C PHE A 496 71.85 27.66 -30.09
N GLY A 497 72.59 28.04 -31.11
CA GLY A 497 72.54 27.44 -32.46
C GLY A 497 72.65 25.90 -32.42
N VAL A 498 71.72 25.25 -33.13
CA VAL A 498 71.56 23.79 -33.29
C VAL A 498 70.95 23.05 -32.08
N PHE A 499 71.40 23.29 -30.85
CA PHE A 499 70.92 22.50 -29.69
C PHE A 499 69.45 22.80 -29.35
N THR A 500 69.04 24.07 -29.41
CA THR A 500 67.63 24.46 -29.18
C THR A 500 66.70 23.96 -30.27
N ALA A 501 67.13 23.92 -31.54
CA ALA A 501 66.33 23.40 -32.64
C ALA A 501 66.07 21.90 -32.50
N VAL A 502 67.08 21.12 -32.11
CA VAL A 502 66.93 19.67 -31.87
C VAL A 502 66.02 19.41 -30.67
N VAL A 503 66.20 20.15 -29.57
CA VAL A 503 65.32 20.04 -28.38
C VAL A 503 63.88 20.43 -28.72
N LEU A 504 63.66 21.48 -29.52
CA LEU A 504 62.33 21.89 -29.95
C LEU A 504 61.67 20.83 -30.83
N VAL A 505 62.40 20.23 -31.77
CA VAL A 505 61.92 19.13 -32.63
C VAL A 505 61.59 17.89 -31.81
N VAL A 506 62.40 17.55 -30.80
CA VAL A 506 62.14 16.42 -29.92
C VAL A 506 60.89 16.68 -29.06
N ILE A 507 60.76 17.86 -28.47
CA ILE A 507 59.59 18.23 -27.65
C ILE A 507 58.31 18.28 -28.51
N THR A 508 58.36 18.86 -29.71
CA THR A 508 57.21 18.87 -30.63
C THR A 508 56.87 17.47 -31.13
N SER A 509 57.86 16.63 -31.43
CA SER A 509 57.62 15.24 -31.84
C SER A 509 56.98 14.41 -30.72
N ILE A 510 57.43 14.58 -29.47
CA ILE A 510 56.83 13.94 -28.29
C ILE A 510 55.40 14.46 -28.06
N GLY A 511 55.19 15.77 -28.23
CA GLY A 511 53.87 16.40 -28.12
C GLY A 511 52.89 15.89 -29.17
N ILE A 512 53.32 15.80 -30.43
CA ILE A 512 52.53 15.23 -31.53
C ILE A 512 52.22 13.76 -31.25
N TYR A 513 53.20 12.97 -30.82
CA TYR A 513 53.00 11.55 -30.51
C TYR A 513 51.97 11.34 -29.39
N PHE A 514 52.05 12.12 -28.30
CA PHE A 514 51.06 12.05 -27.22
C PHE A 514 49.67 12.51 -27.67
N SER A 515 49.60 13.58 -28.47
CA SER A 515 48.34 14.08 -29.04
C SER A 515 47.69 13.03 -29.94
N MET A 516 48.46 12.38 -30.81
CA MET A 516 47.99 11.30 -31.69
C MET A 516 47.50 10.09 -30.88
N LYS A 517 48.22 9.70 -29.82
CA LYS A 517 47.83 8.60 -28.93
C LYS A 517 46.50 8.88 -28.22
N ILE A 518 46.26 10.12 -27.78
CA ILE A 518 45.00 10.54 -27.17
C ILE A 518 43.88 10.57 -28.22
N MET A 519 44.14 11.12 -29.42
CA MET A 519 43.14 11.18 -30.49
C MET A 519 42.72 9.78 -30.94
N ILE A 520 43.66 8.84 -31.08
CA ILE A 520 43.36 7.43 -31.40
C ILE A 520 42.49 6.79 -30.31
N ARG A 521 42.76 7.05 -29.02
CA ARG A 521 41.89 6.56 -27.93
C ARG A 521 40.47 7.13 -28.00
N VAL A 522 40.33 8.42 -28.31
CA VAL A 522 39.03 9.07 -28.47
C VAL A 522 38.26 8.50 -29.67
N ILE A 523 38.95 8.28 -30.79
CA ILE A 523 38.36 7.64 -31.99
C ILE A 523 37.92 6.20 -31.68
N ILE A 524 38.75 5.41 -30.99
CA ILE A 524 38.39 4.04 -30.58
C ILE A 524 37.19 4.06 -29.63
N HIS A 525 37.13 5.00 -28.68
CA HIS A 525 36.00 5.15 -27.77
C HIS A 525 34.72 5.54 -28.52
N TYR A 526 34.81 6.47 -29.47
CA TYR A 526 33.69 6.89 -30.30
C TYR A 526 33.18 5.75 -31.20
N LEU A 527 34.08 4.99 -31.83
CA LEU A 527 33.72 3.82 -32.63
C LEU A 527 33.08 2.72 -31.78
N ARG A 528 33.60 2.44 -30.57
CA ARG A 528 32.98 1.49 -29.63
C ARG A 528 31.58 1.93 -29.19
N LYS A 529 31.38 3.23 -28.92
CA LYS A 529 30.08 3.80 -28.56
C LYS A 529 29.07 3.76 -29.72
N LYS A 530 29.53 3.98 -30.95
CA LYS A 530 28.70 3.84 -32.16
C LYS A 530 28.33 2.38 -32.43
N HIS A 531 29.26 1.45 -32.21
CA HIS A 531 29.02 0.03 -32.40
C HIS A 531 28.08 -0.57 -31.34
N SER A 532 28.09 -0.08 -30.09
CA SER A 532 27.12 -0.48 -29.07
C SER A 532 25.73 0.09 -29.35
N LYS A 533 25.62 1.34 -29.85
CA LYS A 533 24.34 1.93 -30.29
C LYS A 533 23.72 1.22 -31.51
N MET A 534 24.53 0.67 -32.42
CA MET A 534 24.01 -0.14 -33.53
C MET A 534 23.50 -1.52 -33.07
N LYS A 535 24.13 -2.15 -32.07
CA LYS A 535 23.64 -3.42 -31.51
C LYS A 535 22.34 -3.25 -30.72
N SER A 536 22.10 -2.09 -30.10
CA SER A 536 20.85 -1.81 -29.39
C SER A 536 19.68 -1.36 -30.29
N HIS A 537 19.86 -1.32 -31.61
CA HIS A 537 18.79 -1.10 -32.60
C HIS A 537 18.48 -2.36 -33.43
N GLN A 538 19.11 -3.50 -33.09
CA GLN A 538 18.88 -4.80 -33.72
C GLN A 538 18.47 -5.90 -32.72
N ILE A 539 17.97 -5.51 -31.54
CA ILE A 539 17.27 -6.40 -30.61
C ILE A 539 15.89 -5.81 -30.36
#